data_AF-A0A7V9L3G1-F1
#
_entry.id   AF-A0A7V9L3G1-F1
#
_cell.length_a   1.000
_cell.length_b   1.000
_cell.length_c   1.000
_cell.angle_alpha   90.00
_cell.angle_beta   90.00
_cell.angle_gamma   90.00
#
_symmetry.space_group_name_H-M   'P 1'
#
loop_
_entity.id
_entity.type
_entity.pdbx_description
1 polymer ?
#
loop_
_entity_poly.entity_id
_entity_poly.type
_entity_poly.pdbx_seq_one_letter_code
_entity_poly.pdbx_strand_id
1 'polypeptide(L)'
;FYAAHDGADGVAVADGEDLLSIDEIGRSWTGLRAVWSEIGDRQPGLWSAAWLPITHDGSGSYLCADLAADGVPVLRYWLGEPARPRIASSFADWLAQVEWTVEEA
;
A
#
# COMPACT_ATOMS: atom_id res chain seq x y z
N PHE A 1 -9.13 9.36 8.20
CA PHE A 1 -8.03 8.64 8.89
C PHE A 1 -6.79 9.52 8.95
N TYR A 2 -6.10 9.77 7.84
CA TYR A 2 -4.83 10.52 7.82
C TYR A 2 -4.84 11.96 8.38
N ALA A 3 -6.01 12.60 8.47
CA ALA A 3 -6.16 13.89 9.16
C ALA A 3 -6.14 13.78 10.71
N ALA A 4 -6.28 12.57 11.25
CA ALA A 4 -6.35 12.27 12.68
C ALA A 4 -5.25 11.30 13.16
N HIS A 5 -4.70 10.48 12.26
CA HIS A 5 -3.67 9.47 12.53
C HIS A 5 -2.64 9.51 11.40
N ASP A 6 -1.34 9.59 11.69
CA ASP A 6 -0.30 9.65 10.66
C ASP A 6 0.37 8.28 10.47
N GLY A 7 -0.39 7.35 9.90
CA GLY A 7 -0.04 5.94 9.87
C GLY A 7 -0.54 5.20 11.11
N ALA A 8 0.12 4.11 11.46
CA ALA A 8 -0.07 3.44 12.74
C ALA A 8 0.71 4.18 13.85
N ASP A 9 0.04 4.52 14.95
CA ASP A 9 0.71 5.06 16.13
C ASP A 9 1.48 3.93 16.85
N GLY A 10 2.81 3.89 16.69
CA GLY A 10 3.69 2.92 17.36
C GLY A 10 3.70 1.53 16.72
N VAL A 11 3.74 0.48 17.54
CA VAL A 11 3.79 -0.96 17.18
C VAL A 11 2.47 -1.53 16.62
N ALA A 12 1.60 -0.66 16.12
CA ALA A 12 0.31 -1.07 15.61
C ALA A 12 0.45 -1.60 14.18
N VAL A 13 0.22 -2.88 14.00
CA VAL A 13 0.43 -3.59 12.75
C VAL A 13 -0.93 -4.00 12.19
N ALA A 14 -1.15 -3.70 10.92
CA ALA A 14 -2.37 -3.96 10.16
C ALA A 14 -2.19 -5.30 9.41
N ASP A 15 -2.80 -6.37 9.91
CA ASP A 15 -2.63 -7.74 9.37
C ASP A 15 -1.15 -8.19 9.23
N GLY A 16 -0.27 -7.77 10.15
CA GLY A 16 1.16 -8.09 10.05
C GLY A 16 1.97 -7.13 9.16
N GLU A 17 1.37 -6.04 8.66
CA GLU A 17 2.04 -4.98 7.89
C GLU A 17 1.99 -3.61 8.56
N ASP A 18 3.04 -2.82 8.38
CA ASP A 18 3.10 -1.46 8.91
C ASP A 18 2.24 -0.53 8.06
N LEU A 19 1.30 0.19 8.69
CA LEU A 19 0.54 1.26 8.05
C LEU A 19 1.41 2.51 7.94
N LEU A 20 1.75 2.88 6.70
CA LEU A 20 2.67 3.98 6.40
C LEU A 20 2.14 5.33 6.90
N SER A 21 3.01 6.17 7.45
CA SER A 21 2.74 7.60 7.63
C SER A 21 2.64 8.33 6.28
N ILE A 22 2.08 9.55 6.27
CA ILE A 22 1.99 10.40 5.07
C ILE A 22 3.37 10.64 4.46
N ASP A 23 4.38 10.89 5.29
CA ASP A 23 5.76 11.08 4.84
C ASP A 23 6.31 9.81 4.17
N GLU A 24 6.05 8.64 4.74
CA GLU A 24 6.52 7.36 4.18
C GLU A 24 5.74 6.96 2.92
N ILE A 25 4.44 7.26 2.86
CA ILE A 25 3.65 7.16 1.62
C ILE A 25 4.32 7.99 0.53
N GLY A 26 4.63 9.25 0.82
CA GLY A 26 5.26 10.16 -0.15
C GLY A 26 6.61 9.66 -0.65
N ARG A 27 7.48 9.21 0.26
CA ARG A 27 8.80 8.64 -0.06
C ARG A 27 8.68 7.35 -0.87
N SER A 28 7.86 6.41 -0.41
CA SER A 28 7.66 5.12 -1.06
C SER A 28 7.08 5.30 -2.46
N TRP A 29 6.06 6.15 -2.61
CA TRP A 29 5.44 6.39 -3.91
C TRP A 29 6.40 7.05 -4.90
N THR A 30 7.20 8.02 -4.44
CA THR A 30 8.22 8.67 -5.28
C THR A 30 9.30 7.66 -5.70
N GLY A 31 9.82 6.87 -4.76
CA GLY A 31 10.83 5.86 -5.02
C GLY A 31 10.35 4.78 -5.98
N LEU A 32 9.13 4.25 -5.76
CA LEU A 32 8.52 3.26 -6.64
C LEU A 32 8.31 3.84 -8.04
N ARG A 33 7.81 5.08 -8.19
CA ARG A 33 7.69 5.71 -9.52
C ARG A 33 9.03 5.84 -10.24
N ALA A 34 10.10 6.16 -9.52
CA ALA A 34 11.44 6.24 -10.11
C ALA A 34 11.91 4.87 -10.63
N VAL A 35 11.86 3.84 -9.78
CA VAL A 35 12.29 2.47 -10.13
C VAL A 35 11.45 1.88 -11.25
N TRP A 36 10.12 2.03 -11.17
CA TRP A 36 9.20 1.40 -12.10
C TRP A 36 9.03 2.19 -13.39
N SER A 37 9.52 3.43 -13.51
CA SER A 37 9.60 4.10 -14.80
C SER A 37 10.50 3.34 -15.79
N GLU A 38 11.52 2.64 -15.28
CA GLU A 38 12.43 1.84 -16.11
C GLU A 38 11.91 0.43 -16.40
N ILE A 39 11.02 -0.11 -15.56
CA ILE A 39 10.51 -1.49 -15.64
C ILE A 39 9.11 -1.56 -16.26
N GLY A 40 8.24 -0.58 -15.98
CA GLY A 40 6.83 -0.56 -16.41
C GLY A 40 6.67 -0.61 -17.92
N ASP A 41 7.58 0.03 -18.67
CA ASP A 41 7.60 -0.03 -20.14
C ASP A 41 7.94 -1.43 -20.67
N ARG A 42 8.66 -2.24 -19.88
CA ARG A 42 9.08 -3.59 -20.26
C ARG A 42 8.10 -4.66 -19.82
N GLN A 43 7.32 -4.41 -18.77
CA GLN A 43 6.39 -5.39 -18.18
C GLN A 43 5.06 -4.72 -17.78
N PRO A 44 4.21 -4.42 -18.78
CA PRO A 44 2.93 -3.75 -18.55
C PRO A 44 2.03 -4.59 -17.64
N GLY A 45 1.40 -3.93 -16.67
CA GLY A 45 0.49 -4.57 -15.69
C GLY A 45 1.17 -5.05 -14.42
N LEU A 46 2.51 -5.09 -14.34
CA LEU A 46 3.20 -5.43 -13.09
C LEU A 46 3.14 -4.31 -12.06
N TRP A 47 3.14 -3.05 -12.49
CA TRP A 47 3.04 -1.89 -11.63
C TRP A 47 2.28 -0.76 -12.34
N SER A 48 1.63 0.10 -11.56
CA SER A 48 1.05 1.35 -12.04
C SER A 48 1.52 2.51 -11.17
N ALA A 49 1.91 3.61 -11.80
CA ALA A 49 2.25 4.83 -11.09
C ALA A 49 1.05 5.42 -10.31
N ALA A 50 -0.19 5.02 -10.67
CA ALA A 50 -1.39 5.41 -9.95
C ALA A 50 -1.65 4.58 -8.69
N TRP A 51 -0.84 3.55 -8.40
CA TRP A 51 -0.96 2.77 -7.18
C TRP A 51 -0.16 3.45 -6.06
N LEU A 52 -0.90 3.97 -5.08
CA LEU A 52 -0.35 4.63 -3.90
C LEU A 52 -0.12 3.59 -2.81
N PRO A 53 1.13 3.28 -2.40
CA PRO A 53 1.38 2.36 -1.30
C PRO A 53 0.79 2.92 0.00
N ILE A 54 0.13 2.07 0.77
CA ILE A 54 -0.45 2.41 2.07
C ILE A 54 0.12 1.55 3.21
N THR A 55 0.63 0.35 2.94
CA THR A 55 1.37 -0.46 3.93
C THR A 55 2.75 -0.85 3.42
N HIS A 56 3.62 -1.34 4.30
CA HIS A 56 4.76 -2.17 3.90
C HIS A 56 4.93 -3.39 4.80
N ASP A 57 5.43 -4.48 4.23
CA ASP A 57 5.82 -5.68 4.98
C ASP A 57 7.33 -5.74 5.28
N GLY A 58 8.08 -4.70 4.88
CA GLY A 58 9.54 -4.64 5.00
C GLY A 58 10.31 -5.50 3.98
N SER A 59 9.61 -6.26 3.14
CA SER A 59 10.18 -7.14 2.11
C SER A 59 9.86 -6.71 0.67
N GLY A 60 9.15 -5.59 0.51
CA GLY A 60 8.81 -5.02 -0.78
C GLY A 60 7.42 -5.43 -1.31
N SER A 61 6.57 -6.00 -0.45
CA SER A 61 5.14 -6.12 -0.72
C SER A 61 4.38 -4.96 -0.08
N TYR A 62 3.28 -4.58 -0.70
CA TYR A 62 2.50 -3.41 -0.31
C TYR A 62 1.02 -3.72 -0.47
N LEU A 63 0.20 -3.13 0.38
CA LEU A 63 -1.15 -2.75 0.00
C LEU A 63 -1.10 -1.40 -0.71
N CYS A 64 -1.84 -1.28 -1.81
CA CYS A 64 -1.87 -0.07 -2.62
C CYS A 64 -3.31 0.40 -2.86
N ALA A 65 -3.56 1.69 -2.71
CA ALA A 65 -4.78 2.32 -3.20
C ALA A 65 -4.66 2.61 -4.70
N ASP A 66 -5.61 2.13 -5.51
CA ASP A 66 -5.60 2.35 -6.95
C ASP A 66 -6.29 3.67 -7.32
N LEU A 67 -5.51 4.73 -7.52
CA LEU A 67 -6.02 6.06 -7.84
C LEU A 67 -6.56 6.19 -9.27
N ALA A 68 -6.32 5.21 -10.15
CA ALA A 68 -6.84 5.22 -11.52
C ALA A 68 -8.22 4.56 -11.63
N ALA A 69 -8.59 3.73 -10.65
CA ALA A 69 -9.87 3.04 -10.61
C ALA A 69 -10.93 3.86 -9.86
N ASP A 70 -12.17 3.79 -10.35
CA ASP A 70 -13.30 4.39 -9.65
C ASP A 70 -13.52 3.74 -8.28
N GLY A 71 -13.84 4.56 -7.28
CA GLY A 71 -13.94 4.13 -5.88
C GLY A 71 -12.62 3.89 -5.15
N VAL A 72 -11.47 4.01 -5.82
CA VAL A 72 -10.12 3.89 -5.24
C VAL A 72 -9.95 2.61 -4.38
N PRO A 73 -10.08 1.42 -5.00
CA PRO A 73 -9.99 0.16 -4.29
C PRO A 73 -8.58 -0.07 -3.74
N VAL A 74 -8.49 -0.95 -2.73
CA VAL A 74 -7.21 -1.41 -2.20
C VAL A 74 -6.83 -2.72 -2.88
N LEU A 75 -5.61 -2.78 -3.39
CA LEU A 75 -5.00 -3.91 -4.07
C LEU A 75 -3.83 -4.45 -3.25
N ARG A 76 -3.60 -5.76 -3.33
CA ARG A 76 -2.36 -6.38 -2.86
C ARG A 76 -1.33 -6.40 -3.98
N TYR A 77 -0.13 -5.94 -3.66
CA TYR A 77 1.04 -6.03 -4.51
C TYR A 77 2.10 -6.90 -3.82
N TRP A 78 2.63 -7.87 -4.56
CA TRP A 78 3.79 -8.65 -4.15
C TRP A 78 4.89 -8.50 -5.19
N LEU A 79 6.12 -8.33 -4.71
CA LEU A 79 7.29 -8.31 -5.58
C LEU A 79 7.44 -9.67 -6.27
N GLY A 80 7.57 -9.66 -7.60
CA GLY A 80 7.83 -10.87 -8.39
C GLY A 80 6.60 -11.71 -8.75
N GLU A 81 5.44 -11.45 -8.15
CA GLU A 81 4.19 -12.12 -8.52
C GLU A 81 3.38 -11.28 -9.52
N PRO A 82 2.63 -11.89 -10.45
CA PRO A 82 1.77 -11.17 -11.38
C PRO A 82 0.38 -10.83 -10.82
N ALA A 83 -0.08 -11.52 -9.76
CA ALA A 83 -1.42 -11.35 -9.21
C ALA A 83 -1.59 -10.00 -8.49
N ARG A 84 -2.70 -9.29 -8.74
CA ARG A 84 -3.05 -8.00 -8.11
C ARG A 84 -4.48 -8.05 -7.55
N PRO A 85 -4.76 -8.90 -6.54
CA PRO A 85 -6.11 -9.07 -6.06
C PRO A 85 -6.58 -7.79 -5.37
N ARG A 86 -7.82 -7.41 -5.68
CA ARG A 86 -8.54 -6.40 -4.91
C ARG A 86 -8.93 -7.01 -3.57
N ILE A 87 -8.47 -6.39 -2.51
CA ILE A 87 -8.72 -6.83 -1.12
C ILE A 87 -9.80 -6.00 -0.44
N ALA A 88 -10.00 -4.75 -0.86
CA ALA A 88 -11.11 -3.93 -0.38
C ALA A 88 -11.63 -2.98 -1.45
N SER A 89 -12.85 -2.50 -1.26
CA SER A 89 -13.52 -1.60 -2.20
C SER A 89 -13.07 -0.15 -2.12
N SER A 90 -12.52 0.23 -0.97
CA SER A 90 -11.94 1.53 -0.70
C SER A 90 -10.98 1.42 0.48
N PHE A 91 -10.18 2.46 0.73
CA PHE A 91 -9.34 2.52 1.93
C PHE A 91 -10.15 2.46 3.24
N ALA A 92 -11.34 3.09 3.27
CA ALA A 92 -12.21 3.04 4.44
C ALA A 92 -12.79 1.64 4.67
N ASP A 93 -13.12 0.92 3.59
CA ASP A 93 -13.58 -0.46 3.64
C ASP A 93 -12.49 -1.39 4.19
N TRP A 94 -11.24 -1.21 3.74
CA TRP A 94 -10.10 -1.94 4.27
C TRP A 94 -9.86 -1.68 5.76
N LEU A 95 -9.83 -0.41 6.18
CA LEU A 95 -9.66 -0.03 7.59
C LEU A 95 -10.72 -0.63 8.52
N ALA A 96 -11.93 -0.86 8.01
CA ALA A 96 -13.02 -1.45 8.78
C ALA A 96 -12.90 -2.98 8.93
N GLN A 97 -12.09 -3.64 8.10
CA GLN A 97 -11.93 -5.10 8.04
C GLN A 97 -10.61 -5.58 8.64
N VAL A 98 -9.58 -4.73 8.63
CA VAL A 98 -8.22 -5.09 9.04
C VAL A 98 -8.13 -5.42 10.53
N GLU A 99 -7.38 -6.46 10.88
CA GLU A 99 -7.08 -6.79 12.27
C GLU A 99 -5.88 -5.96 12.74
N TRP A 100 -6.05 -5.30 13.89
CA TRP A 100 -5.02 -4.46 14.49
C TRP A 100 -4.32 -5.23 15.60
N THR A 101 -3.01 -5.43 15.47
CA THR A 101 -2.18 -6.00 16.54
C THR A 101 -1.25 -4.94 17.11
N VAL A 102 -0.94 -5.03 18.40
CA VAL A 102 0.07 -4.21 19.08
C VAL A 102 1.24 -5.13 19.37
N GLU A 103 2.39 -4.95 18.74
CA GLU A 103 3.58 -5.75 19.08
C GLU A 103 4.20 -5.25 20.40
N GLU A 104 4.31 -6.09 21.43
CA GLU A 104 5.01 -5.69 22.66
C GLU A 104 6.51 -5.51 22.38
N ALA A 105 7.06 -4.33 22.72
CA ALA A 105 8.45 -3.94 22.51
C ALA A 105 9.45 -4.68 23.42
#